data_AF-A0A1B6GFJ3-F1
#
_entry.id   AF-A0A1B6GFJ3-F1
#
_cell.length_a   1.000
_cell.length_b   1.000
_cell.length_c   1.000
_cell.angle_alpha   90.00
_cell.angle_beta   90.00
_cell.angle_gamma   90.00
#
_symmetry.space_group_name_H-M   'P 1'
#
loop_
_entity.id
_entity.type
_entity.pdbx_description
1 polymer ?
#
loop_
_entity_poly.entity_id
_entity_poly.type
_entity_poly.pdbx_seq_one_letter_code
_entity_poly.pdbx_strand_id
1 'polypeptide(L)'
;DTSTLPNHMPDDLKSHIITQKSVNPLLLNTVWVTCEGEGSLDSENIGEIKYIPRQGFPGYFYPYVNTEGYLSPLVAIHFKRPKTGVIINVECKAWAKNLHHDRKEKIGVVHFELLID
;
A
#
# COMPACT_ATOMS: atom_id res chain seq x y z
N ASP A 1 5.52 13.35 -11.10
CA ASP A 1 6.72 14.02 -10.56
C ASP A 1 6.76 13.86 -9.04
N THR A 2 7.94 13.61 -8.48
CA THR A 2 8.18 13.35 -7.05
C THR A 2 8.18 14.62 -6.20
N SER A 3 8.19 15.80 -6.83
CA SER A 3 8.03 17.12 -6.19
C SER A 3 6.62 17.35 -5.61
N THR A 4 5.64 16.54 -5.99
CA THR A 4 4.21 16.72 -5.66
C THR A 4 3.63 15.53 -4.90
N LEU A 5 4.46 14.82 -4.13
CA LEU A 5 3.98 13.71 -3.30
C LEU A 5 3.15 14.26 -2.12
N PRO A 6 2.04 13.59 -1.72
CA PRO A 6 1.22 14.03 -0.60
C PRO A 6 2.01 14.12 0.71
N ASN A 7 1.74 15.15 1.53
CA ASN A 7 2.43 15.35 2.81
C ASN A 7 2.22 14.17 3.76
N HIS A 8 1.00 13.63 3.80
CA HIS A 8 0.61 12.51 4.66
C HIS A 8 1.08 11.14 4.16
N MET A 9 1.76 11.07 3.00
CA MET A 9 2.39 9.83 2.56
C MET A 9 3.56 9.49 3.48
N PRO A 10 3.72 8.22 3.90
CA PRO A 10 4.87 7.78 4.71
C PRO A 10 6.22 8.11 4.06
N ASP A 11 7.20 8.52 4.87
CA ASP A 11 8.50 8.98 4.37
C ASP A 11 9.37 7.84 3.80
N ASP A 12 9.19 6.62 4.31
CA ASP A 12 9.77 5.40 3.75
C ASP A 12 9.23 5.15 2.33
N LEU A 13 7.92 5.34 2.12
CA LEU A 13 7.32 5.23 0.81
C LEU A 13 7.81 6.32 -0.13
N LYS A 14 7.88 7.59 0.30
CA LYS A 14 8.44 8.68 -0.53
C LYS A 14 9.86 8.34 -0.98
N SER A 15 10.69 7.84 -0.07
CA SER A 15 12.07 7.42 -0.35
C SER A 15 12.12 6.25 -1.33
N HIS A 16 11.22 5.26 -1.17
CA HIS A 16 11.07 4.15 -2.12
C HIS A 16 10.72 4.65 -3.52
N ILE A 17 9.73 5.55 -3.65
CA ILE A 17 9.29 6.12 -4.93
C ILE A 17 10.44 6.87 -5.61
N ILE A 18 11.21 7.67 -4.87
CA ILE A 18 12.39 8.36 -5.40
C ILE A 18 13.42 7.36 -5.92
N THR A 19 13.65 6.26 -5.20
CA THR A 19 14.55 5.19 -5.64
C THR A 19 14.05 4.53 -6.93
N GLN A 20 12.75 4.22 -7.03
CA GLN A 20 12.14 3.64 -8.22
C GLN A 20 12.23 4.58 -9.44
N LYS A 21 12.05 5.90 -9.23
CA LYS A 21 12.22 6.92 -10.28
C LYS A 21 13.62 6.85 -10.90
N SER A 22 14.65 6.71 -10.07
CA SER A 22 16.05 6.63 -10.51
C SER A 22 16.34 5.37 -11.32
N VAL A 23 15.62 4.26 -11.05
CA VAL A 23 15.73 3.02 -11.83
C VAL A 23 15.02 3.14 -13.17
N ASN A 24 13.76 3.55 -13.17
CA ASN A 24 12.99 3.79 -14.38
C ASN A 24 11.86 4.81 -14.09
N PRO A 25 11.87 6.00 -14.73
CA PRO A 25 10.84 7.01 -14.53
C PRO A 25 9.41 6.53 -14.78
N LEU A 26 9.19 5.53 -15.63
CA LEU A 26 7.87 4.94 -15.90
C LEU A 26 7.26 4.26 -14.66
N LEU A 27 8.08 3.83 -13.70
CA LEU A 27 7.60 3.22 -12.45
C LEU A 27 6.84 4.22 -11.56
N LEU A 28 7.02 5.53 -11.78
CA LEU A 28 6.20 6.55 -11.12
C LEU A 28 4.72 6.42 -11.47
N ASN A 29 4.37 5.81 -12.61
CA ASN A 29 3.01 5.48 -12.95
C ASN A 29 2.59 4.20 -12.21
N THR A 30 2.41 4.33 -10.89
CA THR A 30 2.01 3.25 -9.98
C THR A 30 1.08 3.84 -8.94
N VAL A 31 -0.01 3.14 -8.64
CA VAL A 31 -0.81 3.38 -7.44
C VAL A 31 -0.09 2.65 -6.30
N TRP A 32 0.58 3.40 -5.44
CA TRP A 32 1.42 2.82 -4.39
C TRP A 32 0.59 2.28 -3.24
N VAL A 33 1.10 1.32 -2.47
CA VAL A 33 0.40 0.77 -1.31
C VAL A 33 1.32 0.77 -0.09
N THR A 34 0.80 1.16 1.05
CA THR A 34 1.45 1.00 2.36
C THR A 34 0.50 0.30 3.30
N CYS A 35 1.03 -0.50 4.22
CA CYS A 35 0.33 -1.12 5.33
C CYS A 35 1.11 -0.82 6.61
N GLU A 36 0.38 -0.46 7.65
CA GLU A 36 0.91 -0.10 8.95
C GLU A 36 -0.01 -0.61 10.06
N GLY A 37 0.52 -0.73 11.28
CA GLY A 37 -0.32 -0.96 12.45
C GLY A 37 -1.13 0.30 12.75
N GLU A 38 -2.41 0.14 13.11
CA GLU A 38 -3.29 1.29 13.34
C GLU A 38 -2.85 2.13 14.55
N GLY A 39 -2.49 1.48 15.66
CA GLY A 39 -1.94 2.11 16.85
C GLY A 39 -0.43 1.90 17.03
N SER A 40 0.15 2.52 18.06
CA SER A 40 1.55 2.30 18.45
C SER A 40 1.82 0.83 18.79
N LEU A 41 0.92 0.21 19.56
CA LEU A 41 1.04 -1.20 19.93
C LEU A 41 0.92 -2.13 18.71
N ASP A 42 0.03 -1.82 17.78
CA ASP A 42 -0.09 -2.60 16.53
C ASP A 42 1.16 -2.45 15.68
N SER A 43 1.72 -1.23 15.59
CA SER A 43 2.95 -0.94 14.83
C SER A 43 4.17 -1.67 15.38
N GLU A 44 4.25 -1.85 16.71
CA GLU A 44 5.31 -2.66 17.34
C GLU A 44 5.12 -4.16 17.10
N ASN A 45 3.86 -4.63 17.02
CA ASN A 45 3.52 -6.04 16.91
C ASN A 45 3.43 -6.57 15.46
N ILE A 46 3.21 -5.71 14.47
CA ILE A 46 2.97 -6.09 13.06
C ILE A 46 4.19 -6.76 12.39
N GLY A 47 5.40 -6.43 12.86
CA GLY A 47 6.65 -6.95 12.33
C GLY A 47 6.96 -6.47 10.89
N GLU A 48 7.90 -7.16 10.23
CA GLU A 48 8.31 -6.79 8.87
C GLU A 48 7.26 -7.20 7.83
N ILE A 49 6.89 -6.24 6.96
CA ILE A 49 5.93 -6.44 5.86
C ILE A 49 6.67 -6.51 4.53
N LYS A 50 6.32 -7.50 3.69
CA LYS A 50 6.79 -7.62 2.32
C LYS A 50 5.63 -7.56 1.32
N TYR A 51 5.75 -6.69 0.32
CA TYR A 51 4.79 -6.60 -0.78
C TYR A 51 5.23 -7.48 -1.95
N ILE A 52 4.29 -8.25 -2.51
CA ILE A 52 4.53 -9.21 -3.59
C ILE A 52 3.52 -8.97 -4.73
N PRO A 53 3.95 -8.88 -5.99
CA PRO A 53 5.34 -8.92 -6.45
C PRO A 53 6.08 -7.59 -6.23
N ARG A 54 5.35 -6.50 -5.98
CA ARG A 54 5.87 -5.14 -5.77
C ARG A 54 4.92 -4.33 -4.92
N GLN A 55 5.40 -3.20 -4.40
CA GLN A 55 4.63 -2.30 -3.54
C GLN A 55 3.66 -1.41 -4.34
N GLY A 56 2.57 -1.98 -4.83
CA GLY A 56 1.48 -1.24 -5.48
C GLY A 56 1.05 -1.81 -6.84
N PHE A 57 0.18 -1.05 -7.52
CA PHE A 57 -0.48 -1.44 -8.75
C PHE A 57 0.08 -0.64 -9.93
N PRO A 58 0.70 -1.28 -10.94
CA PRO A 58 1.22 -0.58 -12.10
C PRO A 58 0.12 0.16 -12.88
N GLY A 59 0.43 1.38 -13.34
CA GLY A 59 -0.53 2.26 -13.99
C GLY A 59 -1.01 1.76 -15.35
N TYR A 60 -0.32 0.82 -16.00
CA TYR A 60 -0.75 0.24 -17.28
C TYR A 60 -2.01 -0.64 -17.17
N PHE A 61 -2.46 -0.96 -15.95
CA PHE A 61 -3.78 -1.58 -15.73
C PHE A 61 -4.93 -0.57 -15.79
N TYR A 62 -4.65 0.72 -15.94
CA TYR A 62 -5.65 1.80 -15.92
C TYR A 62 -5.56 2.67 -17.19
N PRO A 63 -6.68 3.27 -17.64
CA PRO A 63 -8.02 3.22 -17.04
C PRO A 63 -8.73 1.88 -17.31
N TYR A 64 -9.65 1.52 -16.40
CA TYR A 64 -10.56 0.40 -16.64
C TYR A 64 -11.60 0.82 -17.69
N VAL A 65 -11.62 0.12 -18.83
CA VAL A 65 -12.52 0.41 -19.97
C VAL A 65 -13.51 -0.73 -20.25
N ASN A 66 -13.80 -1.56 -19.25
CA ASN A 66 -14.77 -2.66 -19.33
C ASN A 66 -14.49 -3.68 -20.45
N THR A 67 -13.20 -3.95 -20.69
CA THR A 67 -12.77 -4.96 -21.67
C THR A 67 -13.01 -6.37 -21.14
N GLU A 68 -13.57 -7.24 -21.98
CA GLU A 68 -13.73 -8.66 -21.65
C GLU A 68 -12.37 -9.30 -21.33
N GLY A 69 -12.33 -10.11 -20.27
CA GLY A 69 -11.11 -10.77 -19.81
C GLY A 69 -10.12 -9.85 -19.08
N TYR A 70 -10.49 -8.60 -18.76
CA TYR A 70 -9.67 -7.73 -17.91
C TYR A 70 -9.42 -8.36 -16.54
N LEU A 71 -8.14 -8.40 -16.14
CA LEU A 71 -7.72 -8.86 -14.82
C LEU A 71 -7.19 -7.67 -14.01
N SER A 72 -7.90 -7.34 -12.93
CA SER A 72 -7.45 -6.35 -11.97
C SER A 72 -6.12 -6.78 -11.34
N PRO A 73 -5.14 -5.86 -11.17
CA PRO A 73 -3.90 -6.20 -10.52
C PRO A 73 -4.13 -6.51 -9.03
N LEU A 74 -3.34 -7.44 -8.51
CA LEU A 74 -3.36 -7.82 -7.09
C LEU A 74 -1.97 -7.59 -6.48
N VAL A 75 -1.97 -7.24 -5.19
CA VAL A 75 -0.77 -7.20 -4.36
C VAL A 75 -1.01 -8.12 -3.16
N ALA A 76 -0.08 -9.03 -2.93
CA ALA A 76 -0.06 -9.85 -1.72
C ALA A 76 0.83 -9.17 -0.68
N ILE A 77 0.33 -9.12 0.55
CA ILE A 77 1.03 -8.53 1.70
C ILE A 77 1.43 -9.69 2.61
N HIS A 78 2.74 -9.87 2.79
CA HIS A 78 3.30 -10.92 3.61
C HIS A 78 3.87 -10.34 4.90
N PHE A 79 3.21 -10.62 6.01
CA PHE A 79 3.67 -10.33 7.37
C PHE A 79 4.66 -11.42 7.78
N LYS A 80 5.97 -11.11 7.77
CA LYS A 80 7.01 -12.14 7.92
C LYS A 80 7.06 -12.76 9.32
N ARG A 81 6.99 -11.91 10.35
CA ARG A 81 7.08 -12.30 11.77
C ARG A 81 6.26 -11.35 12.65
N PRO A 82 4.94 -11.28 12.46
CA PRO A 82 4.05 -10.58 13.39
C PRO A 82 4.06 -11.26 14.77
N LYS A 83 3.71 -10.53 15.81
CA LYS A 83 3.57 -11.05 17.17
C LYS A 83 2.39 -12.02 17.25
N THR A 84 2.62 -13.20 17.83
CA THR A 84 1.57 -14.20 18.07
C THR A 84 0.85 -13.97 19.40
N GLY A 85 -0.37 -14.49 19.53
CA GLY A 85 -1.19 -14.40 20.74
C GLY A 85 -1.75 -13.02 21.05
N VAL A 86 -1.69 -12.07 20.10
CA VAL A 86 -2.25 -10.72 20.20
C VAL A 86 -3.02 -10.37 18.94
N ILE A 87 -4.07 -9.55 19.08
CA ILE A 87 -4.77 -8.96 17.93
C ILE A 87 -3.98 -7.75 17.47
N ILE A 88 -3.74 -7.68 16.15
CA ILE A 88 -3.03 -6.57 15.49
C ILE A 88 -4.00 -5.92 14.51
N ASN A 89 -4.32 -4.65 14.73
CA ASN A 89 -5.14 -3.85 13.82
C ASN A 89 -4.25 -3.31 12.71
N VAL A 90 -4.54 -3.68 11.46
CA VAL A 90 -3.75 -3.31 10.29
C VAL A 90 -4.57 -2.41 9.39
N GLU A 91 -3.97 -1.29 8.99
CA GLU A 91 -4.52 -0.40 7.98
C GLU A 91 -3.60 -0.37 6.76
N CYS A 92 -4.15 -0.65 5.58
CA CYS A 92 -3.45 -0.46 4.31
C CYS A 92 -4.08 0.68 3.51
N LYS A 93 -3.24 1.57 2.98
CA LYS A 93 -3.62 2.73 2.18
C LYS A 93 -3.03 2.61 0.78
N ALA A 94 -3.83 2.91 -0.23
CA ALA A 94 -3.34 3.16 -1.59
C ALA A 94 -2.96 4.63 -1.74
N TRP A 95 -2.04 4.98 -2.63
CA TRP A 95 -1.59 6.35 -2.85
C TRP A 95 -1.48 6.67 -4.34
N ALA A 96 -2.22 7.70 -4.77
CA ALA A 96 -2.15 8.30 -6.09
C ALA A 96 -2.55 9.79 -5.99
N LYS A 97 -2.21 10.59 -7.01
CA LYS A 97 -2.51 12.04 -6.99
C LYS A 97 -4.00 12.37 -6.87
N ASN A 98 -4.86 11.49 -7.37
CA ASN A 98 -6.30 11.64 -7.43
C ASN A 98 -7.05 10.77 -6.40
N LEU A 99 -6.33 10.17 -5.45
CA LEU A 99 -6.94 9.29 -4.46
C LEU A 99 -7.10 10.03 -3.13
N HIS A 100 -8.35 10.14 -2.69
CA HIS A 100 -8.71 10.60 -1.36
C HIS A 100 -8.96 9.40 -0.44
N HIS A 101 -8.57 9.52 0.82
CA HIS A 101 -8.81 8.49 1.84
C HIS A 101 -10.03 8.84 2.67
N ASP A 102 -10.98 7.90 2.71
CA ASP A 102 -12.12 7.97 3.62
C ASP A 102 -12.26 6.62 4.33
N ARG A 103 -12.03 6.61 5.65
CA ARG A 103 -12.13 5.40 6.47
C ARG A 103 -13.56 4.90 6.60
N LYS A 104 -14.55 5.79 6.64
CA LYS A 104 -15.97 5.44 6.80
C LYS A 104 -16.50 4.78 5.54
N GLU A 105 -16.19 5.36 4.39
CA GLU A 105 -16.61 4.86 3.07
C GLU A 105 -15.62 3.84 2.48
N LYS A 106 -14.54 3.52 3.20
CA LYS A 106 -13.45 2.60 2.80
C LYS A 106 -12.82 2.97 1.45
N ILE A 107 -12.70 4.25 1.17
CA ILE A 107 -12.11 4.76 -0.07
C ILE A 107 -10.59 4.80 0.09
N GLY A 108 -9.89 4.07 -0.77
CA GLY A 108 -8.41 4.05 -0.79
C GLY A 108 -7.77 3.44 0.45
N VAL A 109 -8.57 2.85 1.35
CA VAL A 109 -8.15 2.28 2.64
C VAL A 109 -8.82 0.93 2.84
N VAL A 110 -8.07 -0.03 3.38
CA VAL A 110 -8.62 -1.27 3.94
C VAL A 110 -8.12 -1.43 5.36
N HIS A 111 -9.01 -1.82 6.25
CA HIS A 111 -8.71 -2.15 7.64
C HIS A 111 -9.08 -3.61 7.90
N PHE A 112 -8.22 -4.34 8.61
CA PHE A 112 -8.46 -5.71 9.05
C PHE A 112 -7.67 -6.05 10.31
N GLU A 113 -8.09 -7.09 11.01
CA GLU A 113 -7.46 -7.61 12.22
C GLU A 113 -6.68 -8.88 11.90
N LEU A 114 -5.46 -8.99 12.45
CA LEU A 114 -4.62 -10.16 12.36
C LEU A 114 -4.44 -10.78 13.75
N LEU A 115 -4.75 -12.08 13.88
CA LEU A 115 -4.46 -12.88 15.06
C LEU A 115 -3.81 -14.19 14.59
N ILE A 116 -2.62 -14.48 15.11
CA ILE A 116 -1.90 -15.73 14.85
C ILE A 116 -1.71 -16.41 16.20
N ASP A 117 -2.20 -17.64 16.29
CA ASP A 117 -2.10 -18.51 17.47
C ASP A 117 -0.72 -19.17 17.55
#